data_AF-A0A258L1E4-F1
#
_entry.id   AF-A0A258L1E4-F1
#
_cell.length_a   1.000
_cell.length_b   1.000
_cell.length_c   1.000
_cell.angle_alpha   90.00
_cell.angle_beta   90.00
_cell.angle_gamma   90.00
#
_symmetry.space_group_name_H-M   'P 1'
#
loop_
_entity.id
_entity.type
_entity.pdbx_description
1 polymer ?
#
loop_
_entity_poly.entity_id
_entity_poly.type
_entity_poly.pdbx_seq_one_letter_code
_entity_poly.pdbx_strand_id
1 'polypeptide(L)'
;MIAAVLALATSMFWFPAPDNPDPKAVEFLEAERQYLLGPWDITKWLFAALVPIFFILLGLAFWRRSVLVGLATVNLASLIKIGWSFHFAGTSGWTVVAPALLGLAVVNSVLLFELRRRD
;
A
#
# COMPACT_ATOMS: atom_id res chain seq x y z
N MET A 1 -5.10 -17.59 0.59
CA MET A 1 -5.67 -16.60 -0.37
C MET A 1 -7.15 -16.36 -0.12
N ILE A 2 -8.03 -17.38 -0.19
CA ILE A 2 -9.48 -17.21 0.02
C ILE A 2 -9.82 -16.56 1.36
N ALA A 3 -9.24 -17.04 2.47
CA ALA A 3 -9.49 -16.47 3.79
C ALA A 3 -9.12 -14.97 3.89
N ALA A 4 -8.00 -14.56 3.27
CA ALA A 4 -7.57 -13.16 3.27
C ALA A 4 -8.52 -12.28 2.45
N VAL A 5 -9.00 -12.77 1.31
CA VAL A 5 -10.00 -12.07 0.49
C VAL A 5 -11.32 -11.92 1.24
N LEU A 6 -11.79 -12.99 1.91
CA LEU A 6 -13.01 -12.94 2.72
C LEU A 6 -12.88 -12.00 3.93
N ALA A 7 -11.72 -12.03 4.60
CA ALA A 7 -11.43 -11.12 5.72
C ALA A 7 -11.42 -9.66 5.25
N LEU A 8 -10.84 -9.37 4.09
CA LEU A 8 -10.85 -8.01 3.51
C LEU A 8 -12.27 -7.59 3.10
N ALA A 9 -13.01 -8.46 2.41
CA ALA A 9 -14.37 -8.18 1.96
C ALA A 9 -15.34 -7.93 3.12
N THR A 10 -15.12 -8.56 4.27
CA THR A 10 -15.93 -8.36 5.48
C THR A 10 -15.34 -7.34 6.45
N SER A 11 -14.20 -6.73 6.13
CA SER A 11 -13.46 -5.87 7.06
C SER A 11 -14.28 -4.70 7.60
N MET A 12 -15.12 -4.05 6.77
CA MET A 12 -15.97 -2.94 7.21
C MET A 12 -17.07 -3.35 8.20
N PHE A 13 -17.43 -4.64 8.24
CA PHE A 13 -18.34 -5.18 9.26
C PHE A 13 -17.63 -5.32 10.62
N TRP A 14 -16.36 -5.74 10.61
CA TRP A 14 -15.56 -5.94 11.82
C TRP A 14 -14.92 -4.66 12.36
N PHE A 15 -14.67 -3.69 11.48
CA PHE A 15 -14.04 -2.41 11.77
C PHE A 15 -14.94 -1.27 11.27
N PRO A 16 -16.06 -0.99 11.96
CA PRO A 16 -16.95 0.12 11.59
C PRO A 16 -16.24 1.46 11.77
N ALA A 17 -16.82 2.51 11.17
CA ALA A 17 -16.32 3.87 11.35
C ALA A 17 -16.33 4.25 12.86
N PRO A 18 -15.25 4.85 13.38
CA PRO A 18 -15.18 5.24 14.78
C PRO A 18 -16.10 6.43 15.07
N ASP A 19 -16.67 6.49 16.28
CA ASP A 19 -17.55 7.58 16.71
C ASP A 19 -16.84 8.95 16.72
N ASN A 20 -15.53 8.96 17.01
CA ASN A 20 -14.68 10.14 17.04
C ASN A 20 -13.45 9.92 16.14
N PRO A 21 -13.55 10.17 14.82
CA PRO A 21 -12.44 9.95 13.91
C PRO A 21 -11.32 10.99 14.10
N ASP A 22 -10.06 10.58 13.90
CA ASP A 22 -8.93 11.51 13.84
C ASP A 22 -9.15 12.51 12.70
N PRO A 23 -9.13 13.84 12.96
CA PRO A 23 -9.29 14.86 11.93
C PRO A 23 -8.33 14.68 10.74
N LYS A 24 -7.09 14.23 10.98
CA LYS A 24 -6.12 13.99 9.90
C LYS A 24 -6.52 12.82 9.02
N ALA A 25 -7.13 11.78 9.58
CA ALA A 25 -7.65 10.66 8.81
C ALA A 25 -8.84 11.10 7.94
N VAL A 26 -9.72 11.95 8.46
CA VAL A 26 -10.84 12.51 7.70
C VAL A 26 -10.34 13.38 6.54
N GLU A 27 -9.37 14.26 6.79
CA GLU A 27 -8.76 15.10 5.76
C GLU A 27 -8.09 14.25 4.67
N PHE A 28 -7.36 13.21 5.06
CA PHE A 28 -6.72 12.29 4.12
C PHE A 28 -7.74 11.57 3.24
N LEU A 29 -8.84 11.08 3.83
CA LEU A 29 -9.91 10.40 3.10
C LEU A 29 -10.64 11.33 2.13
N GLU A 30 -10.84 12.59 2.48
CA GLU A 30 -11.44 13.57 1.59
C GLU A 30 -10.50 13.88 0.41
N ALA A 31 -9.19 14.01 0.65
CA ALA A 31 -8.21 14.15 -0.43
C ALA A 31 -8.18 12.92 -1.35
N GLU A 32 -8.22 11.70 -0.81
CA GLU A 32 -8.32 10.47 -1.60
C GLU A 32 -9.61 10.43 -2.42
N ARG A 33 -10.76 10.80 -1.83
CA ARG A 33 -12.04 10.87 -2.52
C ARG A 33 -11.98 11.85 -3.70
N GLN A 34 -11.44 13.04 -3.48
CA GLN A 34 -11.28 14.06 -4.52
C GLN A 34 -10.35 13.58 -5.64
N TYR A 35 -9.23 12.94 -5.30
CA TYR A 35 -8.35 12.35 -6.30
C TYR A 35 -9.07 11.26 -7.12
N LEU A 36 -9.81 10.36 -6.47
CA LEU A 36 -10.48 9.24 -7.13
C LEU A 36 -11.64 9.69 -8.03
N LEU A 37 -12.49 10.59 -7.54
CA LEU A 37 -13.67 11.09 -8.25
C LEU A 37 -13.35 12.25 -9.21
N GLY A 38 -12.19 12.87 -9.07
CA GLY A 38 -11.71 13.92 -9.95
C GLY A 38 -11.42 13.44 -11.38
N PRO A 39 -11.27 14.39 -12.33
CA PRO A 39 -11.00 14.07 -13.72
C PRO A 39 -9.68 13.31 -13.89
N TRP A 40 -9.58 12.53 -14.96
CA TRP A 40 -8.38 11.80 -15.30
C TRP A 40 -7.44 12.68 -16.12
N ASP A 41 -6.35 13.11 -15.49
CA ASP A 41 -5.22 13.73 -16.15
C ASP A 41 -4.10 12.71 -16.41
N ILE A 42 -3.04 13.15 -17.09
CA ILE A 42 -1.88 12.31 -17.41
C ILE A 42 -1.21 11.79 -16.12
N THR A 43 -1.15 12.60 -15.08
CA THR A 43 -0.55 12.25 -13.79
C THR A 43 -1.29 11.09 -13.13
N LYS A 44 -2.62 11.12 -13.08
CA LYS A 44 -3.47 10.06 -12.54
C LYS A 44 -3.34 8.78 -13.34
N TRP A 45 -3.23 8.86 -14.67
CA TRP A 45 -2.94 7.72 -15.53
C TRP A 45 -1.58 7.06 -15.21
N LEU A 46 -0.53 7.87 -15.01
CA LEU A 46 0.79 7.36 -14.64
C LEU A 46 0.75 6.63 -13.29
N PHE A 47 0.15 7.22 -12.26
CA PHE A 47 0.01 6.57 -10.96
C PHE A 47 -0.87 5.32 -11.02
N ALA A 48 -1.95 5.34 -11.80
CA ALA A 48 -2.79 4.16 -12.00
C ALA A 48 -2.03 3.02 -12.66
N ALA A 49 -1.14 3.30 -13.63
CA ALA A 49 -0.30 2.30 -14.29
C ALA A 49 0.72 1.66 -13.34
N LEU A 50 1.15 2.35 -12.26
CA LEU A 50 2.05 1.77 -11.26
C LEU A 50 1.42 0.58 -10.53
N VAL A 51 0.09 0.54 -10.40
CA VAL A 51 -0.62 -0.56 -9.72
C VAL A 51 -0.44 -1.91 -10.44
N PRO A 52 -0.81 -2.07 -11.73
CA PRO A 52 -0.55 -3.33 -12.44
C PRO A 52 0.94 -3.62 -12.58
N ILE A 53 1.80 -2.61 -12.76
CA ILE A 53 3.26 -2.80 -12.81
C ILE A 53 3.77 -3.42 -11.50
N PHE A 54 3.31 -2.92 -10.35
CA PHE A 54 3.66 -3.48 -9.04
C PHE A 54 3.27 -4.97 -8.93
N PHE A 55 2.05 -5.33 -9.33
CA PHE A 55 1.61 -6.73 -9.29
C PHE A 55 2.40 -7.62 -10.25
N ILE A 56 2.74 -7.13 -11.45
CA ILE A 56 3.59 -7.85 -12.40
C ILE A 56 4.98 -8.08 -11.81
N LEU A 57 5.59 -7.04 -11.23
CA LEU A 57 6.92 -7.15 -10.61
C LEU A 57 6.91 -8.13 -9.43
N LEU A 58 5.89 -8.11 -8.57
CA LEU A 58 5.73 -9.09 -7.51
C LEU A 58 5.57 -10.51 -8.05
N GLY A 59 4.73 -10.69 -9.07
CA GLY A 59 4.54 -11.98 -9.74
C GLY A 59 5.85 -12.51 -10.31
N LEU A 60 6.59 -11.69 -11.05
CA LEU A 60 7.89 -12.04 -11.62
C LEU A 60 8.95 -12.32 -10.56
N ALA A 61 8.99 -11.54 -9.48
CA ALA A 61 9.92 -11.74 -8.38
C ALA A 61 9.80 -13.14 -7.79
N PHE A 62 8.58 -13.54 -7.44
CA PHE A 62 8.35 -14.85 -6.82
C PHE A 62 8.29 -16.00 -7.82
N TRP A 63 7.90 -15.74 -9.08
CA TRP A 63 8.02 -16.72 -10.17
C TRP A 63 9.48 -17.12 -10.39
N ARG A 64 10.39 -16.14 -10.43
CA ARG A 64 11.85 -16.36 -10.53
C ARG A 64 12.48 -16.79 -9.20
N ARG A 65 11.68 -17.06 -8.17
CA ARG A 65 12.13 -17.39 -6.80
C ARG A 65 13.11 -16.36 -6.21
N SER A 66 13.08 -15.11 -6.66
CA SER A 66 14.01 -14.06 -6.20
C SER A 66 13.40 -13.27 -5.04
N VAL A 67 13.86 -13.59 -3.82
CA VAL A 67 13.44 -12.89 -2.60
C VAL A 67 13.95 -11.45 -2.58
N LEU A 68 15.16 -11.20 -3.10
CA LEU A 68 15.74 -9.85 -3.19
C LEU A 68 14.93 -8.92 -4.10
N VAL A 69 14.45 -9.41 -5.25
CA VAL A 69 13.58 -8.62 -6.13
C VAL A 69 12.24 -8.35 -5.46
N GLY A 70 11.71 -9.31 -4.71
CA GLY A 70 10.48 -9.14 -3.92
C GLY A 70 10.63 -8.05 -2.86
N LEU A 71 11.73 -8.08 -2.09
CA LEU A 71 12.09 -7.05 -1.11
C LEU A 71 12.17 -5.67 -1.77
N ALA A 72 12.93 -5.53 -2.87
CA ALA A 72 13.08 -4.26 -3.56
C ALA A 72 11.72 -3.71 -4.05
N THR A 73 10.87 -4.59 -4.61
CA THR A 73 9.57 -4.22 -5.16
C THR A 73 8.61 -3.72 -4.08
N VAL A 74 8.50 -4.43 -2.95
CA VAL A 74 7.62 -4.03 -1.85
C VAL A 74 8.07 -2.70 -1.22
N ASN A 75 9.37 -2.53 -0.97
CA ASN A 75 9.90 -1.30 -0.38
C ASN A 75 9.72 -0.10 -1.31
N LEU A 76 10.01 -0.27 -2.61
CA LEU A 76 9.81 0.80 -3.60
C LEU A 76 8.34 1.22 -3.70
N ALA A 77 7.41 0.26 -3.77
CA ALA A 77 5.99 0.55 -3.83
C ALA A 77 5.48 1.29 -2.59
N SER A 78 5.96 0.92 -1.40
CA SER A 78 5.60 1.62 -0.16
C SER A 78 6.13 3.06 -0.14
N LEU A 79 7.37 3.29 -0.59
CA LEU A 79 7.93 4.65 -0.69
C LEU A 79 7.12 5.51 -1.67
N ILE A 80 6.75 4.95 -2.82
CA ILE A 80 5.89 5.62 -3.80
C ILE A 80 4.54 5.98 -3.18
N LYS A 81 3.88 5.05 -2.47
CA LYS A 81 2.57 5.32 -1.84
C LYS A 81 2.68 6.39 -0.75
N ILE A 82 3.74 6.38 0.06
CA ILE A 82 3.99 7.44 1.05
C ILE A 82 4.21 8.79 0.36
N GLY A 83 5.05 8.85 -0.69
CA GLY A 83 5.29 10.06 -1.46
C GLY A 83 4.01 10.62 -2.11
N TRP A 84 3.21 9.73 -2.72
CA TRP A 84 1.89 10.07 -3.25
C TRP A 84 0.98 10.67 -2.17
N SER A 85 0.99 10.10 -0.96
CA SER A 85 0.16 10.56 0.15
C SER A 85 0.51 11.97 0.61
N PHE A 86 1.79 12.30 0.68
CA PHE A 86 2.22 13.68 0.97
C PHE A 86 1.93 14.64 -0.19
N HIS A 87 2.07 14.19 -1.44
CA HIS A 87 1.82 15.02 -2.61
C HIS A 87 0.34 15.44 -2.73
N PHE A 88 -0.59 14.49 -2.55
CA PHE A 88 -2.02 14.74 -2.75
C PHE A 88 -2.77 15.15 -1.49
N ALA A 89 -2.30 14.73 -0.31
CA ALA A 89 -3.01 14.96 0.96
C ALA A 89 -2.23 15.86 1.94
N GLY A 90 -1.05 16.36 1.55
CA GLY A 90 -0.26 17.28 2.35
C GLY A 90 0.11 16.69 3.72
N THR A 91 -0.14 17.46 4.79
CA THR A 91 0.23 17.02 6.16
C THR A 91 -0.60 15.85 6.67
N SER A 92 -1.81 15.63 6.14
CA SER A 92 -2.62 14.46 6.47
C SER A 92 -2.00 13.14 5.98
N GLY A 93 -1.03 13.22 5.05
CA GLY A 93 -0.22 12.08 4.60
C GLY A 93 0.57 11.38 5.71
N TRP A 94 0.77 12.00 6.87
CA TRP A 94 1.34 11.33 8.04
C TRP A 94 0.51 10.13 8.52
N THR A 95 -0.80 10.15 8.28
CA THR A 95 -1.74 9.09 8.70
C THR A 95 -1.37 7.73 8.10
N VAL A 96 -0.75 7.69 6.92
CA VAL A 96 -0.36 6.43 6.26
C VAL A 96 1.02 5.93 6.62
N VAL A 97 1.88 6.77 7.22
CA VAL A 97 3.30 6.41 7.44
C VAL A 97 3.43 5.29 8.46
N ALA A 98 2.80 5.43 9.63
CA ALA A 98 2.85 4.40 10.66
C ALA A 98 2.33 3.03 10.17
N PRO A 99 1.13 2.92 9.56
CA PRO A 99 0.66 1.63 9.05
C PRO A 99 1.53 1.10 7.90
N ALA A 100 2.07 1.96 7.03
CA ALA A 100 2.99 1.52 5.97
C ALA A 100 4.29 0.94 6.53
N LEU A 101 4.90 1.58 7.53
CA LEU A 101 6.11 1.09 8.18
C LEU A 101 5.88 -0.21 8.94
N LEU A 102 4.73 -0.35 9.62
CA LEU A 102 4.35 -1.61 10.27
C LEU A 102 4.18 -2.73 9.26
N GLY A 103 3.48 -2.48 8.16
CA GLY A 103 3.32 -3.44 7.07
C GLY A 103 4.66 -3.85 6.45
N LEU A 104 5.53 -2.88 6.18
CA LEU A 104 6.89 -3.12 5.68
C LEU A 104 7.72 -3.94 6.67
N ALA A 105 7.66 -3.64 7.96
CA ALA A 105 8.39 -4.39 8.98
C ALA A 105 7.99 -5.86 8.95
N VAL A 106 6.69 -6.16 8.97
CA VAL A 106 6.18 -7.54 8.92
C VAL A 106 6.60 -8.24 7.62
N VAL A 107 6.37 -7.63 6.46
CA VAL A 107 6.69 -8.25 5.17
C VAL A 107 8.19 -8.45 4.99
N ASN A 108 9.00 -7.44 5.31
CA ASN A 108 10.46 -7.54 5.21
C ASN A 108 11.01 -8.59 6.18
N SER A 109 10.48 -8.71 7.41
CA SER A 109 10.89 -9.77 8.34
C SER A 109 10.65 -11.16 7.76
N VAL A 110 9.47 -11.40 7.17
CA VAL A 110 9.15 -12.69 6.54
C VAL A 110 10.07 -12.98 5.35
N LEU A 111 10.27 -11.99 4.47
CA LEU A 111 11.12 -12.15 3.30
C LEU A 111 12.60 -12.35 3.66
N LEU A 112 13.12 -11.61 4.64
CA LEU A 112 14.49 -11.79 5.12
C LEU A 112 14.69 -13.14 5.81
N PHE A 113 13.69 -13.63 6.53
CA PHE A 113 13.72 -14.97 7.11
C PHE A 113 13.77 -16.06 6.03
N GLU A 114 13.01 -15.90 4.95
CA GLU A 114 13.03 -16.82 3.81
C GLU A 114 14.35 -16.74 3.03
N LEU A 115 14.94 -15.55 2.88
CA LEU A 115 16.26 -15.38 2.27
C LEU A 115 17.33 -16.13 3.07
N ARG A 116 17.36 -15.94 4.40
CA ARG A 116 18.27 -16.65 5.30
C ARG A 116 18.10 -18.16 5.34
N ARG A 117 16.93 -18.68 4.98
CA ARG A 117 16.68 -20.13 4.87
C ARG A 117 17.25 -20.74 3.58
N ARG A 118 17.52 -19.91 2.58
CA ARG A 118 18.01 -20.33 1.25
C ARG A 118 19.52 -20.24 1.11
N ASP A 119 20.15 -19.43 1.97
CA ASP A 119 21.61 -19.35 2.16
C ASP A 119 22.09 -20.45 3.12
#